data_AF-A0A819SXH0-F1
#
_entry.id   AF-A0A819SXH0-F1
#
_cell.length_a   1.000
_cell.length_b   1.000
_cell.length_c   1.000
_cell.angle_alpha   90.00
_cell.angle_beta   90.00
_cell.angle_gamma   90.00
#
_symmetry.space_group_name_H-M   'P 1'
#
loop_
_entity.id
_entity.type
_entity.pdbx_description
1 polymer ?
#
loop_
_entity_poly.entity_id
_entity_poly.type
_entity_poly.pdbx_seq_one_letter_code
_entity_poly.pdbx_strand_id
1 'polypeptide(L)'
;MPIYDFSTFNHELDLLEIRLYELYDYITLFLNVESNMTFSGKAKPLHLKENWSRFARYHKKMRRIEVNLEPVNKPMDVWNNEERMRDEGIRLGLLNSA
;
A
#
# COMPACT_ATOMS: atom_id res chain seq x y z
N MET A 1 10.91 -20.81 0.40
CA MET A 1 11.02 -19.58 -0.41
C MET A 1 10.10 -18.54 0.20
N PRO A 2 10.57 -17.34 0.59
CA PRO A 2 9.69 -16.30 1.13
C PRO A 2 8.73 -15.79 0.04
N ILE A 3 7.48 -15.56 0.42
CA ILE A 3 6.43 -15.04 -0.48
C ILE A 3 5.95 -13.71 0.07
N TYR A 4 6.01 -12.67 -0.77
CA TYR A 4 5.60 -11.32 -0.43
C TYR A 4 4.29 -10.98 -1.16
N ASP A 5 3.34 -10.43 -0.43
CA ASP A 5 2.12 -9.86 -1.00
C ASP A 5 2.27 -8.35 -1.09
N PHE A 6 2.33 -7.81 -2.30
CA PHE A 6 2.39 -6.37 -2.54
C PHE A 6 0.99 -5.86 -2.94
N SER A 7 0.53 -4.81 -2.28
CA SER A 7 -0.73 -4.15 -2.66
C SER A 7 -0.65 -2.64 -2.47
N THR A 8 -1.12 -1.91 -3.48
CA THR A 8 -1.45 -0.49 -3.34
C THR A 8 -2.81 -0.36 -2.68
N PHE A 9 -2.92 0.56 -1.73
CA PHE A 9 -4.09 0.78 -0.90
C PHE A 9 -4.61 2.20 -1.09
N ASN A 10 -5.91 2.33 -1.38
CA ASN A 10 -6.56 3.62 -1.52
C ASN A 10 -7.40 3.95 -0.28
N HIS A 11 -8.51 3.24 -0.06
CA HIS A 11 -9.44 3.49 1.05
C HIS A 11 -10.25 2.25 1.51
N GLU A 12 -10.11 1.11 0.82
CA GLU A 12 -10.95 -0.07 0.95
C GLU A 12 -10.54 -0.95 2.14
N LEU A 13 -10.73 -0.45 3.36
CA LEU A 13 -10.27 -1.11 4.61
C LEU A 13 -10.80 -2.54 4.75
N ASP A 14 -12.07 -2.77 4.41
CA ASP A 14 -12.69 -4.10 4.52
C ASP A 14 -12.09 -5.10 3.53
N LEU A 15 -11.80 -4.66 2.29
CA LEU A 15 -11.13 -5.51 1.30
C LEU A 15 -9.70 -5.84 1.70
N LEU A 16 -8.99 -4.89 2.30
CA LEU A 16 -7.67 -5.15 2.84
C LEU A 16 -7.74 -6.18 3.98
N GLU A 17 -8.70 -6.06 4.89
CA GLU A 17 -8.87 -7.02 5.98
C GLU A 17 -9.21 -8.43 5.47
N ILE A 18 -10.10 -8.56 4.48
CA ILE A 18 -10.41 -9.83 3.82
C ILE A 18 -9.15 -10.42 3.19
N ARG A 19 -8.40 -9.62 2.41
CA ARG A 19 -7.15 -10.07 1.77
C ARG A 19 -6.14 -10.58 2.80
N LEU A 20 -5.95 -9.84 3.88
CA LEU A 20 -5.03 -10.20 4.96
C LEU A 20 -5.48 -11.50 5.63
N TYR A 21 -6.77 -11.65 5.90
CA TYR A 21 -7.35 -12.84 6.51
C TYR A 21 -7.11 -14.09 5.65
N GLU A 22 -7.52 -14.04 4.38
CA GLU A 22 -7.46 -15.18 3.46
C GLU A 22 -6.02 -15.64 3.16
N LEU A 23 -5.07 -14.71 3.15
CA LEU A 23 -3.69 -14.99 2.73
C LEU A 23 -2.71 -15.16 3.90
N TYR A 24 -3.12 -14.93 5.15
CA TYR A 24 -2.20 -14.78 6.29
C TYR A 24 -1.27 -15.99 6.48
N ASP A 25 -1.78 -17.20 6.29
CA ASP A 25 -1.04 -18.43 6.53
C ASP A 25 -0.08 -18.80 5.39
N TYR A 26 -0.29 -18.22 4.20
CA TYR A 26 0.51 -18.49 3.00
C TYR A 26 1.61 -17.46 2.74
N ILE A 27 1.41 -16.23 3.24
CA ILE A 27 2.31 -15.10 3.00
C ILE A 27 3.35 -14.96 4.12
N THR A 28 4.58 -14.62 3.72
CA THR A 28 5.67 -14.27 4.63
C THR A 28 5.53 -12.84 5.13
N LEU A 29 5.25 -11.90 4.20
CA LEU A 29 5.12 -10.49 4.50
C LEU A 29 4.15 -9.80 3.53
N PHE A 30 3.21 -9.03 4.08
CA PHE A 30 2.36 -8.09 3.38
C PHE A 30 3.04 -6.72 3.34
N LEU A 31 3.20 -6.19 2.13
CA LEU A 31 3.69 -4.86 1.84
C LEU A 31 2.49 -4.03 1.38
N ASN A 32 1.85 -3.34 2.32
CA ASN A 32 0.69 -2.50 2.04
C ASN A 32 1.14 -1.06 1.85
N VAL A 33 1.10 -0.63 0.59
CA VAL A 33 1.56 0.67 0.14
C VAL A 33 0.41 1.65 0.10
N GLU A 34 0.54 2.76 0.80
CA GLU A 34 -0.45 3.84 0.81
C GLU A 34 0.20 5.14 0.37
N SER A 35 -0.43 5.83 -0.59
CA SER A 35 0.01 7.16 -1.03
C SER A 35 -0.81 8.30 -0.42
N ASN A 36 -0.20 9.49 -0.32
CA ASN A 36 -0.87 10.77 -0.05
C ASN A 36 -1.80 11.25 -1.19
N MET A 37 -1.88 10.49 -2.29
CA MET A 37 -2.73 10.79 -3.45
C MET A 37 -3.58 9.58 -3.86
N THR A 38 -4.69 9.82 -4.57
CA THR A 38 -5.46 8.81 -5.30
C THR A 38 -4.75 8.42 -6.61
N PHE A 39 -5.14 7.30 -7.22
CA PHE A 39 -4.65 6.93 -8.56
C PHE A 39 -4.96 7.99 -9.63
N SER A 40 -5.96 8.83 -9.43
CA SER A 40 -6.26 9.97 -10.32
C SER A 40 -5.50 11.26 -9.97
N GLY A 41 -4.56 11.22 -9.03
CA GLY A 41 -3.71 12.37 -8.68
C GLY A 41 -4.38 13.42 -7.80
N LYS A 42 -5.44 13.06 -7.05
CA LYS A 42 -6.04 13.94 -6.04
C LYS A 42 -5.42 13.67 -4.69
N ALA A 43 -5.16 14.70 -3.90
CA ALA A 43 -4.72 14.51 -2.51
C ALA A 43 -5.76 13.71 -1.73
N LYS A 44 -5.30 12.80 -0.86
CA LYS A 44 -6.17 12.00 0.02
C LYS A 44 -5.57 11.84 1.42
N PRO A 45 -6.41 11.65 2.45
CA PRO A 45 -5.93 11.20 3.75
C PRO A 45 -5.25 9.83 3.68
N LEU A 46 -4.44 9.54 4.70
CA LEU A 46 -3.78 8.25 4.86
C LEU A 46 -4.68 7.32 5.67
N HIS A 47 -5.75 6.84 5.04
CA HIS A 47 -6.76 5.96 5.64
C HIS A 47 -6.18 4.73 6.37
N LEU A 48 -5.15 4.07 5.83
CA LEU A 48 -4.51 2.92 6.49
C LEU A 48 -3.70 3.35 7.71
N LYS A 49 -3.02 4.50 7.64
CA LYS A 49 -2.33 5.10 8.81
C LYS A 49 -3.32 5.42 9.93
N GLU A 50 -4.42 6.08 9.60
CA GLU A 50 -5.47 6.49 10.54
C GLU A 50 -6.15 5.28 11.21
N ASN A 51 -6.24 4.16 10.49
CA ASN A 51 -6.89 2.93 10.96
C ASN A 51 -5.88 1.83 11.30
N TRP A 52 -4.62 2.16 11.57
CA TRP A 52 -3.56 1.15 11.73
C TRP A 52 -3.82 0.14 12.85
N SER A 53 -4.45 0.58 13.94
CA SER A 53 -4.84 -0.25 15.07
C SER A 53 -5.86 -1.34 14.70
N ARG A 54 -6.71 -1.10 13.68
CA ARG A 54 -7.68 -2.10 13.15
C ARG A 54 -6.98 -3.39 12.71
N PHE A 55 -5.75 -3.27 12.20
CA PHE A 55 -5.00 -4.40 11.64
C PHE A 55 -4.01 -5.04 12.62
N ALA A 56 -4.11 -4.75 13.93
CA ALA A 56 -3.16 -5.22 14.95
C ALA A 56 -2.89 -6.74 14.90
N ARG A 57 -3.91 -7.55 14.61
CA ARG A 57 -3.77 -9.02 14.46
C ARG A 57 -2.80 -9.45 13.35
N TYR A 58 -2.54 -8.59 12.36
CA TYR A 58 -1.72 -8.89 11.19
C TYR A 58 -0.32 -8.28 11.26
N HIS A 59 -0.05 -7.37 12.22
CA HIS A 59 1.19 -6.58 12.28
C HIS A 59 2.48 -7.42 12.30
N LYS A 60 2.42 -8.66 12.80
CA LYS A 60 3.58 -9.58 12.76
C LYS A 60 4.09 -9.83 11.34
N LYS A 61 3.20 -9.81 10.34
CA LYS A 61 3.50 -10.05 8.93
C LYS A 61 3.09 -8.88 8.03
N MET A 62 2.76 -7.72 8.57
CA MET A 62 2.21 -6.60 7.79
C MET A 62 3.09 -5.36 7.96
N ARG A 63 3.51 -4.76 6.84
CA ARG A 63 4.24 -3.50 6.83
C ARG A 63 3.44 -2.46 6.05
N ARG A 64 3.25 -1.30 6.67
CA ARG A 64 2.73 -0.10 6.00
C ARG A 64 3.88 0.66 5.37
N ILE A 65 3.77 0.94 4.08
CA ILE A 65 4.72 1.77 3.34
C ILE A 65 3.99 3.02 2.92
N GLU A 66 4.49 4.19 3.32
CA GLU A 66 3.92 5.47 2.92
C GLU A 66 4.67 6.00 1.69
N VAL A 67 3.94 6.32 0.63
CA VAL A 67 4.48 6.89 -0.61
C VAL A 67 3.99 8.33 -0.77
N ASN A 68 4.93 9.26 -0.65
CA ASN A 68 4.63 10.68 -0.86
C ASN A 68 4.95 11.05 -2.30
N LEU A 69 3.92 11.26 -3.11
CA LEU A 69 4.04 11.73 -4.49
C LEU A 69 3.79 13.23 -4.57
N GLU A 70 4.59 13.87 -5.43
CA GLU A 70 4.33 15.23 -5.86
C GLU A 70 3.18 15.28 -6.89
N PRO A 71 2.30 16.29 -6.80
CA PRO A 71 1.29 16.55 -7.81
C PRO A 71 1.93 16.78 -9.19
N VAL A 72 1.32 16.22 -10.22
CA VAL A 72 1.78 16.44 -11.60
C VAL A 72 0.90 17.51 -12.24
N ASN A 73 1.53 18.62 -12.68
CA ASN A 73 0.86 19.75 -13.34
C ASN A 73 0.48 19.46 -14.81
N LYS A 74 0.08 18.22 -15.12
CA LYS A 74 -0.41 17.79 -16.43
C LYS A 74 -1.55 16.81 -16.21
N PRO A 75 -2.57 16.78 -17.09
CA PRO A 75 -3.56 15.71 -17.04
C PRO A 75 -2.83 14.39 -17.23
N MET A 76 -2.67 13.65 -16.13
CA MET A 76 -2.15 12.29 -16.17
C MET A 76 -3.30 11.33 -16.32
N ASP A 77 -3.09 10.33 -17.17
CA ASP A 77 -3.89 9.13 -17.12
C ASP A 77 -3.76 8.50 -15.73
N VAL A 78 -4.85 7.90 -15.24
CA VAL A 78 -4.94 7.26 -13.92
C VAL A 78 -3.84 6.20 -13.75
N TRP A 79 -3.49 5.53 -14.86
CA TRP A 79 -2.45 4.52 -14.90
C TRP A 79 -1.05 5.06 -14.65
N ASN A 80 -0.74 6.29 -15.08
CA ASN A 80 0.59 6.87 -14.86
C ASN A 80 0.82 7.18 -13.37
N ASN A 81 -0.20 7.64 -12.65
CA ASN A 81 -0.03 7.92 -11.22
C ASN A 81 -0.01 6.61 -10.41
N GLU A 82 -0.81 5.62 -10.80
CA GLU A 82 -0.74 4.27 -10.21
C GLU A 82 0.66 3.67 -10.39
N GLU A 83 1.24 3.76 -11.59
CA GLU A 83 2.59 3.28 -11.88
C GLU A 83 3.63 3.94 -10.98
N ARG A 84 3.59 5.28 -10.84
CA ARG A 84 4.46 6.01 -9.91
C ARG A 84 4.32 5.53 -8.47
N MET A 85 3.09 5.28 -8.01
CA MET A 85 2.85 4.76 -6.66
C MET A 85 3.41 3.35 -6.48
N ARG A 86 3.17 2.48 -7.47
CA ARG A 86 3.61 1.09 -7.45
C ARG A 86 5.12 1.01 -7.43
N ASP A 87 5.79 1.70 -8.35
CA ASP A 87 7.24 1.64 -8.49
C ASP A 87 7.96 2.17 -7.26
N GLU A 88 7.51 3.33 -6.74
CA GLU A 88 8.06 3.89 -5.51
C GLU A 88 7.75 3.01 -4.29
N GLY A 89 6.55 2.44 -4.24
CA GLY A 89 6.14 1.48 -3.21
C GLY A 89 7.00 0.23 -3.19
N ILE A 90 7.28 -0.36 -4.36
CA ILE A 90 8.16 -1.53 -4.50
C ILE A 90 9.57 -1.17 -4.04
N ARG A 91 10.10 -0.02 -4.51
CA ARG A 91 11.42 0.47 -4.14
C ARG A 91 11.56 0.58 -2.62
N LEU A 92 10.62 1.27 -1.96
CA LEU A 92 10.64 1.45 -0.50
C LEU A 92 10.39 0.16 0.29
N GLY A 93 9.51 -0.71 -0.21
CA GLY A 93 9.18 -1.98 0.44
C GLY A 93 10.34 -2.96 0.46
N LEU A 94 11.02 -3.12 -0.69
CA LEU A 94 12.13 -4.06 -0.84
C LEU A 94 13.43 -3.58 -0.18
N LEU A 95 13.68 -2.26 -0.15
CA LEU A 95 14.87 -1.70 0.53
C LEU A 95 14.90 -1.99 2.04
N ASN A 96 13.75 -2.25 2.66
CA ASN A 96 13.62 -2.57 4.09
C ASN A 96 13.46 -4.08 4.36
N SER A 97 13.72 -4.94 3.37
CA SER A 97 13.47 -6.39 3.45
C SER A 97 14.72 -7.23 3.75
N ALA A 98 15.87 -6.60 3.99
CA ALA A 98 17.15 -7.23 4.34
C ALA A 98 17.37 -7.27 5.86
#